data_AF-X7ZXP1-F1
#
_entry.id   AF-X7ZXP1-F1
#
_cell.length_a   1.000
_cell.length_b   1.000
_cell.length_c   1.000
_cell.angle_alpha   90.00
_cell.angle_beta   90.00
_cell.angle_gamma   90.00
#
_symmetry.space_group_name_H-M   'P 1'
#
loop_
_entity.id
_entity.type
_entity.pdbx_description
1 polymer ?
#
loop_
_entity_poly.entity_id
_entity_poly.type
_entity_poly.pdbx_seq_one_letter_code
_entity_poly.pdbx_strand_id
1 'polypeptide(L)'
;MVMLYVSANYDEEVFDHPERFDITRNPNPHLGFGGTGAHYCLGANLARLELEIIFNKIADKMPDISGLGDPARFRSGWINGIKRFHTAYRSGCPVAL
;
A
#
# COMPACT_ATOMS: atom_id res chain seq x y z
N MET A 1 15.98 19.27 7.13
CA MET A 1 15.43 18.97 5.79
C MET A 1 14.76 17.60 5.86
N VAL A 2 13.51 17.46 5.41
CA VAL A 2 12.75 16.18 5.44
C VAL A 2 12.11 15.97 4.07
N MET A 3 12.32 14.79 3.47
CA MET A 3 11.63 14.39 2.24
C MET A 3 10.34 13.66 2.60
N LEU A 4 9.19 14.23 2.24
CA LEU A 4 7.87 13.64 2.51
C LEU A 4 7.41 12.81 1.32
N TYR A 5 7.82 11.53 1.27
CA TYR A 5 7.47 10.64 0.15
C TYR A 5 5.95 10.45 -0.04
N VAL A 6 5.17 10.58 1.04
CA VAL A 6 3.70 10.56 0.95
C VAL A 6 3.16 11.73 0.13
N SER A 7 3.82 12.89 0.16
CA SER A 7 3.44 14.04 -0.68
C SER A 7 3.90 13.82 -2.12
N ALA A 8 5.17 13.42 -2.31
CA ALA A 8 5.74 13.22 -3.65
C ALA A 8 5.02 12.15 -4.47
N ASN A 9 4.49 11.10 -3.82
CA ASN A 9 3.74 10.04 -4.51
C ASN A 9 2.32 10.46 -4.92
N TYR A 10 1.90 11.69 -4.59
CA TYR A 10 0.64 12.29 -5.01
C TYR A 10 0.85 13.58 -5.82
N ASP A 11 2.06 13.83 -6.33
CA ASP A 11 2.41 15.01 -7.14
C ASP A 11 1.63 15.01 -8.46
N GLU A 12 0.77 16.01 -8.65
CA GLU A 12 -0.08 16.17 -9.84
C GLU A 12 0.70 16.53 -11.11
N GLU A 13 1.94 17.01 -10.99
CA GLU A 13 2.81 17.28 -12.16
C GLU A 13 3.46 15.98 -12.69
N VAL A 14 3.51 14.93 -11.88
CA VAL A 14 4.16 13.65 -12.21
C VAL A 14 3.14 12.53 -12.48
N PHE A 15 2.05 12.48 -11.71
CA PHE A 15 1.07 11.41 -11.78
C PHE A 15 -0.28 11.95 -12.29
N ASP A 16 -0.81 11.34 -13.35
CA ASP A 16 -2.18 11.61 -13.77
C ASP A 16 -3.17 10.99 -12.77
N HIS A 17 -4.07 11.80 -12.22
CA HIS A 17 -5.03 11.41 -11.16
C HIS A 17 -4.36 10.66 -9.97
N PRO A 18 -3.46 11.32 -9.20
CA PRO A 18 -2.68 10.66 -8.15
C PRO A 18 -3.51 10.02 -7.03
N GLU A 19 -4.72 10.52 -6.80
CA GLU A 19 -5.67 10.03 -5.80
C GLU A 19 -6.34 8.71 -6.18
N ARG A 20 -6.31 8.33 -7.47
CA ARG A 20 -6.92 7.09 -7.94
C ARG A 20 -5.97 5.91 -7.73
N PHE A 21 -6.48 4.87 -7.08
CA PHE A 21 -5.79 3.59 -6.99
C PHE A 21 -5.98 2.81 -8.29
N ASP A 22 -4.95 2.80 -9.14
CA ASP A 22 -4.91 2.06 -10.40
C ASP A 22 -3.76 1.06 -10.40
N ILE A 23 -4.09 -0.24 -10.38
CA ILE A 23 -3.11 -1.33 -10.41
C ILE A 23 -2.42 -1.49 -11.77
N THR A 24 -2.98 -0.89 -12.83
CA THR A 24 -2.46 -0.95 -14.20
C THR A 24 -1.56 0.22 -14.56
N ARG A 25 -1.38 1.19 -13.65
CA ARG A 25 -0.55 2.38 -13.88
C ARG A 25 0.87 2.01 -14.30
N ASN A 26 1.23 2.41 -15.52
CA ASN A 26 2.56 2.24 -16.09
C ASN A 26 2.82 3.36 -17.11
N PRO A 27 3.89 4.18 -16.97
CA PRO A 27 4.93 4.13 -15.94
C PRO A 27 4.42 4.51 -14.54
N ASN A 28 5.11 4.04 -13.48
CA ASN A 28 4.78 4.37 -12.09
C ASN A 28 6.06 4.80 -11.33
N PRO A 29 6.52 6.06 -11.50
CA PRO A 29 7.78 6.55 -10.93
C PRO A 29 7.69 6.93 -9.43
N HIS A 30 6.97 6.14 -8.63
CA HIS A 30 6.81 6.42 -7.20
C HIS A 30 8.14 6.32 -6.42
N LEU A 31 8.28 7.16 -5.39
CA LEU A 31 9.45 7.24 -4.51
C LEU A 31 9.26 6.47 -3.20
N GLY A 32 8.36 5.49 -3.17
CA GLY A 32 8.10 4.66 -1.99
C GLY A 32 9.32 3.86 -1.50
N PHE A 33 10.28 3.61 -2.39
CA PHE A 33 11.56 2.96 -2.10
C PHE A 33 12.73 3.95 -1.93
N GLY A 34 12.41 5.24 -1.77
CA GLY A 34 13.37 6.35 -1.80
C GLY A 34 13.59 6.89 -3.21
N GLY A 35 14.14 8.11 -3.29
CA GLY A 35 14.63 8.68 -4.55
C GLY A 35 15.73 7.82 -5.17
N THR A 36 15.88 7.88 -6.50
CA THR A 36 17.02 7.27 -7.18
C THR A 36 18.33 7.83 -6.61
N GLY A 37 19.24 6.97 -6.16
CA GLY A 37 20.50 7.40 -5.56
C GLY A 37 21.19 6.29 -4.78
N ALA A 38 22.29 6.62 -4.10
CA ALA A 38 23.14 5.67 -3.38
C ALA A 38 22.41 4.89 -2.26
N HIS A 39 21.28 5.42 -1.76
CA HIS A 39 20.48 4.81 -0.71
C HIS A 39 19.12 4.29 -1.20
N TYR A 40 18.94 4.13 -2.52
CA TYR A 40 17.75 3.50 -3.05
C TYR A 40 17.57 2.11 -2.43
N CYS A 41 16.33 1.74 -2.10
CA CYS A 41 16.03 0.53 -1.33
C CYS A 41 16.62 -0.72 -2.01
N LEU A 42 17.62 -1.32 -1.37
CA LEU A 42 18.23 -2.56 -1.82
C LEU A 42 17.22 -3.72 -1.91
N GLY A 43 16.21 -3.69 -1.05
CA GLY A 43 15.15 -4.70 -0.99
C GLY A 43 13.96 -4.46 -1.93
N ALA A 44 13.99 -3.44 -2.80
CA ALA A 44 12.82 -3.05 -3.58
C ALA A 44 12.23 -4.19 -4.43
N ASN A 45 13.07 -5.06 -5.00
CA ASN A 45 12.60 -6.20 -5.78
C ASN A 45 12.05 -7.33 -4.90
N LEU A 46 12.65 -7.57 -3.73
CA LEU A 46 12.13 -8.54 -2.77
C LEU A 46 10.75 -8.13 -2.26
N ALA A 47 10.60 -6.86 -1.87
CA ALA A 47 9.31 -6.32 -1.43
C ALA A 47 8.22 -6.44 -2.51
N ARG A 48 8.56 -6.19 -3.78
CA ARG A 48 7.62 -6.39 -4.90
C ARG A 48 7.20 -7.85 -5.05
N LEU A 49 8.16 -8.79 -4.97
CA LEU A 49 7.87 -10.23 -5.03
C LEU A 49 6.98 -10.68 -3.85
N GLU A 50 7.26 -10.21 -2.64
CA GLU A 50 6.45 -10.51 -1.46
C GLU A 50 5.00 -10.03 -1.64
N LEU A 51 4.82 -8.80 -2.13
CA LEU A 51 3.50 -8.24 -2.42
C LEU A 51 2.77 -9.02 -3.53
N GLU A 52 3.46 -9.36 -4.62
CA GLU A 52 2.89 -10.16 -5.70
C GLU A 52 2.40 -11.51 -5.18
N ILE A 53 3.23 -12.23 -4.40
CA ILE A 53 2.87 -13.54 -3.85
C ILE A 53 1.66 -13.42 -2.92
N ILE A 54 1.68 -12.48 -1.97
CA ILE A 54 0.61 -12.41 -0.96
C ILE A 54 -0.73 -11.99 -1.58
N PHE A 55 -0.74 -11.03 -2.51
CA PHE A 55 -1.99 -10.60 -3.15
C PHE A 55 -2.57 -11.67 -4.08
N ASN A 56 -1.74 -12.41 -4.81
CA ASN A 56 -2.22 -13.58 -5.56
C ASN A 56 -2.84 -14.63 -4.63
N LYS A 57 -2.23 -14.91 -3.47
CA LYS A 57 -2.79 -15.86 -2.50
C LYS A 57 -4.06 -15.37 -1.83
N ILE A 58 -4.19 -14.07 -1.57
CA ILE A 58 -5.44 -13.47 -1.07
C ILE A 58 -6.54 -13.65 -2.13
N ALA A 59 -6.26 -13.33 -3.40
CA ALA A 59 -7.22 -13.52 -4.49
C ALA A 59 -7.66 -14.99 -4.64
N ASP A 60 -6.72 -15.94 -4.53
CA ASP A 60 -7.01 -17.39 -4.63
C ASP A 60 -7.86 -17.94 -3.47
N LYS A 61 -7.67 -17.41 -2.25
CA LYS A 61 -8.17 -18.05 -1.01
C LYS A 61 -9.25 -17.27 -0.28
N MET A 62 -9.27 -15.95 -0.44
CA MET A 62 -10.14 -15.03 0.30
C MET A 62 -10.60 -13.89 -0.63
N PRO A 63 -11.26 -14.20 -1.77
CA PRO A 63 -11.66 -13.20 -2.76
C PRO A 63 -12.67 -12.18 -2.21
N ASP A 64 -13.47 -12.60 -1.22
CA ASP A 64 -14.53 -11.78 -0.61
C ASP A 64 -14.12 -11.23 0.77
N ILE A 65 -12.82 -11.01 0.99
CA ILE A 65 -12.31 -10.44 2.25
C ILE A 65 -12.87 -9.02 2.48
N SER A 66 -13.35 -8.75 3.70
CA SER A 66 -13.90 -7.44 4.07
C SER A 66 -13.37 -6.95 5.41
N GLY A 67 -13.33 -5.63 5.60
CA GLY A 67 -12.95 -5.00 6.88
C GLY A 67 -14.12 -4.99 7.86
N LEU A 68 -13.85 -5.15 9.15
CA LEU A 68 -14.85 -5.15 10.23
C LEU A 68 -14.85 -3.85 11.06
N GLY A 69 -14.37 -2.76 10.48
CA GLY A 69 -14.24 -1.44 11.13
C GLY A 69 -12.92 -0.77 10.78
N ASP A 70 -12.58 0.31 11.47
CA ASP A 70 -11.39 1.09 11.14
C ASP A 70 -10.07 0.41 11.57
N PRO A 71 -9.00 0.56 10.78
CA PRO A 71 -7.68 0.06 11.14
C PRO A 71 -7.04 0.89 12.26
N ALA A 72 -6.45 0.23 13.25
CA ALA A 72 -5.66 0.87 14.30
C ALA A 72 -4.27 1.24 13.78
N ARG A 73 -3.97 2.54 13.71
CA ARG A 73 -2.70 3.06 13.20
C ARG A 73 -1.55 2.91 14.19
N PHE A 74 -0.35 2.78 13.64
CA PHE A 74 0.90 2.84 14.40
C PHE A 74 1.26 4.31 14.69
N ARG A 75 1.50 4.65 15.96
CA ARG A 75 1.91 6.02 16.35
C ARG A 75 3.39 6.22 16.04
N SER A 76 3.68 6.83 14.89
CA SER A 76 5.04 7.18 14.45
C SER A 76 5.02 8.51 13.69
N GLY A 77 6.11 9.27 13.80
CA GLY A 77 6.30 10.51 13.04
C GLY A 77 6.89 10.32 11.63
N TRP A 78 7.24 9.08 11.26
CA TRP A 78 7.93 8.79 9.98
C TRP A 78 7.52 7.45 9.33
N ILE A 79 6.86 6.55 10.06
CA ILE A 79 6.30 5.31 9.51
C ILE A 79 4.77 5.45 9.39
N ASN A 80 4.26 5.28 8.17
CA ASN A 80 2.83 5.09 7.93
C ASN A 80 2.46 3.61 8.08
N GLY A 81 2.16 3.17 9.30
CA GLY A 81 1.88 1.76 9.60
C GLY A 81 0.46 1.52 10.14
N ILE A 82 -0.09 0.35 9.83
CA ILE A 82 -1.30 -0.21 10.48
C ILE A 82 -0.85 -1.28 11.48
N LYS A 83 -1.21 -1.11 12.75
CA LYS A 83 -0.88 -2.07 13.82
C LYS A 83 -1.88 -3.23 13.87
N ARG A 84 -3.14 -2.97 13.53
CA ARG A 84 -4.23 -3.96 13.56
C ARG A 84 -5.33 -3.56 12.60
N PHE A 85 -5.87 -4.51 11.87
CA PHE A 85 -7.08 -4.35 11.08
C PHE A 85 -7.86 -5.65 11.15
N HIS A 86 -9.08 -5.60 11.70
CA HIS A 86 -9.93 -6.78 11.81
C HIS A 86 -10.66 -6.99 10.49
N THR A 87 -10.61 -8.22 9.98
CA THR A 87 -11.21 -8.58 8.69
C THR A 87 -12.03 -9.86 8.82
N ALA A 88 -13.07 -9.98 8.00
CA ALA A 88 -13.75 -11.23 7.73
C ALA A 88 -13.15 -11.86 6.47
N TYR A 89 -12.58 -13.06 6.60
CA TYR A 89 -11.89 -13.76 5.51
C TYR A 89 -12.83 -14.58 4.61
N ARG A 90 -14.09 -14.74 5.00
CA ARG A 90 -15.12 -15.48 4.25
C ARG A 90 -16.40 -14.67 4.20
N SER A 91 -17.12 -14.79 3.09
CA SER A 91 -18.45 -14.26 2.88
C SER A 91 -19.42 -14.75 3.97
N GLY A 92 -20.17 -13.82 4.60
CA GLY A 92 -21.24 -14.14 5.56
C GLY A 92 -21.13 -13.49 6.94
N CYS A 93 -20.01 -12.82 7.27
CA CYS A 93 -19.95 -11.98 8.45
C CYS A 93 -20.65 -10.64 8.15
N PRO A 94 -21.71 -10.25 8.88
CA PRO A 94 -22.37 -8.97 8.67
C PRO A 94 -21.39 -7.84 9.02
N VAL A 95 -20.94 -7.12 8.01
CA VAL A 95 -20.14 -5.90 8.18
C VAL A 95 -21.10 -4.76 8.45
N ALA A 96 -20.97 -4.09 9.59
CA ALA A 96 -21.66 -2.82 9.80
C ALA A 96 -21.02 -1.77 8.88
N LEU A 97 -21.82 -1.23 7.96
CA LEU A 97 -21.47 -0.09 7.11
C LEU A 97 -21.32 1.18 7.94
#